data_AF-A0A8C1JWY6-F1
#
_entry.id   AF-A0A8C1JWY6-F1
#
_cell.length_a   1.000
_cell.length_b   1.000
_cell.length_c   1.000
_cell.angle_alpha   90.00
_cell.angle_beta   90.00
_cell.angle_gamma   90.00
#
_symmetry.space_group_name_H-M   'P 1'
#
loop_
_entity.id
_entity.type
_entity.pdbx_description
1 polymer ?
#
loop_
_entity_poly.entity_id
_entity_poly.type
_entity_poly.pdbx_seq_one_letter_code
_entity_poly.pdbx_strand_id
1 'polypeptide(L)'
;MAACELKGELKFRDGQTNQFTVQVDGSLKSMITGIKKLNADISEVLTALVEQERGSAVNNTADVDDEEDEDSDEEDSTTETATKKSKSEPPKKRIKTLRS
;
A
#
# COMPACT_ATOMS: atom_id res chain seq x y z
N MET A 1 20.92 -28.43 4.89
CA MET A 1 20.65 -26.98 5.04
C MET A 1 19.29 -26.83 5.67
N ALA A 2 19.13 -25.96 6.68
CA ALA A 2 17.81 -25.69 7.24
C ALA A 2 17.02 -24.86 6.22
N ALA A 3 15.90 -25.40 5.74
CA ALA A 3 14.92 -24.64 5.00
C ALA A 3 14.14 -23.79 6.01
N CYS A 4 14.02 -22.50 5.71
CA CYS A 4 13.21 -21.55 6.45
C CYS A 4 11.95 -21.25 5.64
N GLU A 5 10.86 -20.96 6.32
CA GLU A 5 9.58 -20.67 5.68
C GLU A 5 9.12 -19.27 6.09
N LEU A 6 8.88 -18.40 5.10
CA LEU A 6 8.30 -17.08 5.31
C LEU A 6 6.80 -17.16 5.09
N LYS A 7 6.02 -16.68 6.07
CA LYS A 7 4.55 -16.66 6.02
C LYS A 7 4.03 -15.24 6.06
N GLY A 8 3.05 -14.97 5.20
CA GLY A 8 2.24 -13.76 5.22
C GLY A 8 0.77 -14.13 5.32
N GLU A 9 -0.03 -13.25 5.89
CA GLU A 9 -1.48 -13.43 6.04
C GLU A 9 -2.17 -12.10 5.74
N LEU A 10 -3.15 -12.11 4.84
CA LEU A 10 -4.01 -10.96 4.53
C LEU A 10 -5.43 -11.27 4.99
N LYS A 11 -5.95 -10.46 5.91
CA LYS A 11 -7.32 -10.58 6.43
C LYS A 11 -8.22 -9.52 5.84
N PHE A 12 -9.33 -9.96 5.27
CA PHE A 12 -10.34 -9.11 4.68
C PHE A 12 -11.40 -8.71 5.71
N ARG A 13 -12.17 -7.67 5.37
CA ARG A 13 -13.26 -7.15 6.22
C ARG A 13 -14.42 -8.12 6.39
N ASP A 14 -14.62 -9.02 5.43
CA ASP A 14 -15.63 -10.08 5.47
C ASP A 14 -15.21 -11.28 6.34
N GLY A 15 -14.02 -11.23 6.94
CA GLY A 15 -13.46 -12.30 7.75
C GLY A 15 -12.70 -13.36 6.96
N GLN A 16 -12.68 -13.28 5.62
CA GLN A 16 -11.84 -14.17 4.80
C GLN A 16 -10.36 -13.86 5.01
N THR A 17 -9.51 -14.86 4.77
CA THR A 17 -8.08 -14.75 5.00
C THR A 17 -7.30 -15.46 3.89
N ASN A 18 -6.34 -14.74 3.28
CA ASN A 18 -5.39 -15.30 2.31
C ASN A 18 -4.04 -15.53 2.98
N GLN A 19 -3.53 -16.75 2.89
CA GLN A 19 -2.21 -17.10 3.39
C GLN A 19 -1.21 -17.16 2.24
N PHE A 20 -0.02 -16.64 2.49
CA PHE A 20 1.10 -16.63 1.57
C PHE A 20 2.26 -17.36 2.23
N THR A 21 2.88 -18.28 1.51
CA THR A 21 4.00 -19.06 2.02
C THR A 21 5.12 -19.10 1.00
N VAL A 22 6.32 -18.71 1.40
CA VAL A 22 7.52 -18.73 0.57
C VAL A 22 8.60 -19.53 1.28
N GLN A 23 8.99 -20.64 0.66
CA GLN A 23 10.14 -21.43 1.08
C GLN A 23 11.44 -20.71 0.71
N VAL A 24 12.33 -20.55 1.69
CA VAL A 24 13.64 -19.91 1.52
C VAL A 24 14.72 -20.75 2.18
N ASP A 25 15.95 -20.58 1.72
CA ASP A 25 17.10 -21.18 2.40
C ASP A 25 17.42 -20.39 3.67
N GLY A 26 18.13 -21.01 4.62
CA GLY A 26 18.66 -20.35 5.83
C GLY A 26 19.75 -19.29 5.58
N SER A 27 19.75 -18.61 4.43
CA SER A 27 20.68 -17.54 4.06
C SER A 27 19.96 -16.19 3.98
N LEU A 28 20.60 -15.12 4.47
CA LEU A 28 20.04 -13.76 4.40
C LEU A 28 19.66 -13.33 2.99
N LYS A 29 20.44 -13.73 1.98
CA LYS A 29 20.12 -13.41 0.58
C LYS A 29 18.80 -14.05 0.16
N SER A 30 18.59 -15.31 0.52
CA SER A 30 17.36 -16.05 0.21
C SER A 30 16.16 -15.45 0.93
N MET A 31 16.32 -15.07 2.21
CA MET A 31 15.28 -14.37 2.96
C MET A 31 14.88 -13.02 2.35
N ILE A 32 15.85 -12.18 1.93
CA ILE A 32 15.56 -10.89 1.29
C ILE A 32 14.76 -11.09 0.01
N THR A 33 15.17 -12.05 -0.83
CA THR A 33 14.44 -12.39 -2.05
C THR A 33 13.04 -12.92 -1.73
N GLY A 34 12.91 -13.77 -0.72
CA GLY A 34 11.61 -14.28 -0.28
C GLY A 34 10.67 -13.20 0.24
N ILE A 35 11.17 -12.21 0.98
CA ILE A 35 10.38 -11.06 1.44
C ILE A 35 9.92 -10.22 0.24
N LYS A 36 10.80 -9.98 -0.75
CA LYS A 36 10.42 -9.25 -1.97
C LYS A 36 9.32 -9.98 -2.73
N LYS A 37 9.42 -11.31 -2.85
CA LYS A 37 8.40 -12.14 -3.47
C LYS A 37 7.07 -12.03 -2.72
N LEU A 38 7.09 -12.22 -1.40
CA LEU A 38 5.90 -12.09 -0.56
C LEU A 38 5.22 -10.73 -0.73
N ASN A 39 6.00 -9.65 -0.80
CA ASN A 39 5.48 -8.31 -1.02
C ASN A 39 4.83 -8.16 -2.41
N ALA A 40 5.44 -8.71 -3.45
CA ALA A 40 4.86 -8.70 -4.80
C ALA A 40 3.53 -9.47 -4.84
N ASP A 41 3.51 -10.70 -4.30
CA ASP A 41 2.32 -11.55 -4.27
C ASP A 41 1.16 -10.87 -3.52
N ILE A 42 1.44 -10.22 -2.38
CA ILE A 42 0.42 -9.46 -1.62
C ILE A 42 -0.02 -8.22 -2.39
N SER A 43 0.92 -7.49 -3.01
CA SER A 43 0.61 -6.27 -3.76
C SER A 43 -0.30 -6.57 -4.95
N GLU A 44 -0.07 -7.68 -5.66
CA GLU A 44 -0.93 -8.12 -6.76
C GLU A 44 -2.38 -8.33 -6.31
N VAL A 45 -2.57 -9.03 -5.18
CA VAL A 45 -3.91 -9.25 -4.61
C VAL A 45 -4.57 -7.93 -4.21
N LEU A 46 -3.83 -7.00 -3.60
CA LEU A 46 -4.36 -5.70 -3.22
C LEU A 46 -4.72 -4.85 -4.44
N THR A 47 -3.89 -4.87 -5.49
CA THR A 47 -4.18 -4.15 -6.75
C THR A 47 -5.47 -4.67 -7.38
N ALA A 48 -5.64 -5.99 -7.49
CA ALA A 48 -6.87 -6.58 -8.03
C ALA A 48 -8.12 -6.17 -7.24
N LEU A 49 -8.03 -6.07 -5.91
CA LEU A 49 -9.15 -5.63 -5.07
C LEU A 49 -9.48 -4.15 -5.26
N VAL A 50 -8.46 -3.30 -5.43
CA VAL A 50 -8.67 -1.88 -5.74
C VAL A 50 -9.30 -1.71 -7.12
N GLU A 51 -8.84 -2.47 -8.12
CA GLU A 51 -9.42 -2.45 -9.47
C GLU A 51 -10.87 -2.92 -9.45
N GLN A 52 -11.19 -3.98 -8.70
CA GLN A 52 -12.56 -4.44 -8.51
C GLN A 52 -13.46 -3.36 -7.88
N GLU A 53 -12.96 -2.63 -6.88
CA GLU A 53 -13.68 -1.51 -6.26
C GLU A 53 -13.91 -0.36 -7.25
N ARG A 54 -12.88 -0.01 -8.05
CA ARG A 54 -12.97 1.04 -9.08
C ARG A 54 -13.92 0.67 -10.21
N GLY A 55 -13.87 -0.56 -10.73
CA GLY A 55 -14.76 -1.04 -11.79
C GLY A 55 -16.22 -1.14 -11.33
N SER A 56 -16.44 -1.49 -10.06
CA SER A 56 -17.78 -1.50 -9.48
C SER A 56 -18.39 -0.08 -9.36
N ALA A 57 -17.55 0.96 -9.25
CA ALA A 57 -18.02 2.35 -9.23
C ALA A 57 -18.39 2.88 -10.64
N VAL A 58 -17.73 2.40 -11.70
CA VAL A 58 -17.95 2.83 -13.09
C VAL A 58 -19.19 2.18 -13.72
N ASN A 59 -19.54 0.96 -13.32
CA ASN A 59 -20.69 0.24 -13.89
C ASN A 59 -22.07 0.81 -13.49
N ASN A 60 -22.11 1.89 -12.71
CA ASN A 60 -23.35 2.59 -12.34
C ASN A 60 -23.62 3.86 -13.18
N THR A 61 -22.79 4.16 -14.17
CA THR A 61 -23.02 5.24 -15.14
C THR A 61 -22.95 4.68 -16.55
N ALA A 62 -24.09 4.19 -17.02
CA ALA A 62 -24.34 4.16 -18.46
C ALA A 62 -24.35 5.60 -18.98
N ASP A 63 -23.74 5.79 -20.16
CA ASP A 63 -23.74 7.00 -20.99
C ASP A 63 -23.13 8.28 -20.37
N VAL A 64 -21.88 8.60 -20.75
CA VAL A 64 -21.58 9.74 -21.64
C VAL A 64 -20.25 9.45 -22.35
N ASP A 65 -20.36 9.24 -23.65
CA ASP A 65 -19.32 9.40 -24.68
C ASP A 65 -18.95 10.89 -24.79
N ASP A 66 -17.68 11.26 -24.60
CA ASP A 66 -17.07 12.42 -25.27
C ASP A 66 -15.54 12.41 -25.10
N GLU A 67 -14.88 11.91 -26.14
CA GLU A 67 -13.76 12.53 -26.87
C GLU A 67 -12.51 13.00 -26.09
N GLU A 68 -11.40 12.35 -26.46
CA GLU A 68 -10.04 12.87 -26.66
C GLU A 68 -9.71 14.30 -26.16
N ASP A 69 -8.69 14.41 -25.31
CA ASP A 69 -7.59 15.35 -25.61
C ASP A 69 -6.30 14.91 -24.89
N GLU A 70 -5.37 14.42 -25.70
CA GLU A 70 -3.96 14.28 -25.37
C GLU A 70 -3.38 15.69 -25.21
N ASP A 71 -2.92 16.06 -24.02
CA ASP A 71 -1.87 17.10 -23.95
C ASP A 71 -0.74 16.64 -23.03
N SER A 72 0.22 16.02 -23.71
CA SER A 72 1.57 15.77 -23.27
C SER A 72 2.34 17.07 -23.33
N ASP A 73 2.64 17.70 -22.19
CA ASP A 73 3.74 18.67 -22.14
C ASP A 73 4.85 18.19 -21.22
N GLU A 74 6.02 18.05 -21.84
CA GLU A 74 7.28 17.61 -21.26
C GLU A 74 7.86 18.69 -20.33
N GLU A 75 8.49 18.22 -19.25
CA GLU A 75 9.73 18.73 -18.65
C GLU A 75 9.92 20.26 -18.48
N ASP A 76 9.97 20.72 -17.22
CA ASP A 76 11.02 21.68 -16.85
C ASP A 76 11.68 21.31 -15.52
N SER A 77 12.95 20.94 -15.65
CA SER A 77 13.92 20.74 -14.59
C SER A 77 14.46 22.08 -14.11
N THR A 78 14.21 22.48 -12.87
CA THR A 78 15.21 23.28 -12.13
C THR A 78 15.19 23.04 -10.62
N THR A 79 16.40 22.83 -10.12
CA THR A 79 16.86 22.75 -8.73
C THR A 79 16.53 23.99 -7.92
N GLU A 80 16.26 23.86 -6.61
CA GLU A 80 17.07 24.52 -5.55
C GLU A 80 16.56 24.24 -4.11
N THR A 81 17.48 23.63 -3.35
CA THR A 81 17.84 23.87 -1.95
C THR A 81 16.82 24.36 -0.90
N ALA A 82 16.73 23.54 0.15
CA ALA A 82 16.78 23.92 1.58
C ALA A 82 15.72 24.92 2.13
N THR A 83 14.89 24.43 3.05
CA THR A 83 15.15 24.62 4.49
C THR A 83 14.17 23.86 5.38
N LYS A 84 14.76 23.22 6.40
CA LYS A 84 14.11 22.54 7.51
C LYS A 84 13.17 23.47 8.27
N LYS A 85 11.98 23.00 8.63
CA LYS A 85 11.42 23.20 10.00
C LYS A 85 10.62 21.96 10.43
N SER A 86 11.33 21.03 11.06
CA SER A 86 10.78 20.04 11.97
C SER A 86 10.34 20.72 13.28
N LYS A 87 9.06 20.61 13.63
CA LYS A 87 8.50 20.65 14.99
C LYS A 87 7.27 19.74 14.96
N SER A 88 7.35 18.44 15.30
CA SER A 88 7.12 17.87 16.65
C SER A 88 6.21 18.77 17.51
N GLU A 89 4.98 18.45 17.91
CA GLU A 89 4.21 17.23 18.14
C GLU A 89 2.70 17.58 18.09
N PRO A 90 1.77 16.65 17.78
CA PRO A 90 0.44 16.64 18.39
C PRO A 90 0.44 15.68 19.60
N PRO A 91 -0.57 15.61 20.49
CA PRO A 91 -1.42 16.60 21.15
C PRO A 91 -1.29 16.51 22.70
N LYS A 92 -1.61 17.57 23.46
CA LYS A 92 -1.77 17.45 24.92
C LYS A 92 -3.08 16.72 25.27
N LYS A 93 -3.00 15.51 25.83
CA LYS A 93 -4.16 14.82 26.43
C LYS A 93 -4.35 15.19 27.91
N ARG A 94 -5.64 15.43 28.26
CA ARG A 94 -6.38 15.23 29.54
C ARG A 94 -5.94 16.00 30.80
N ILE A 95 -6.91 16.62 31.52
CA ILE A 95 -7.53 16.10 32.78
C ILE A 95 -8.95 16.68 32.93
N LYS A 96 -9.94 15.83 33.27
CA LYS A 96 -11.32 16.20 33.63
C LYS A 96 -11.33 16.53 35.13
N THR A 97 -11.59 17.77 35.54
CA THR A 97 -11.76 18.12 36.96
C THR A 97 -13.22 17.94 37.36
N LEU A 98 -13.50 16.90 38.15
CA LEU A 98 -14.72 16.79 38.97
C LEU A 98 -14.34 17.21 40.39
N ARG A 99 -14.84 18.38 40.82
CA ARG A 99 -14.93 18.90 42.19
C ARG A 99 -15.99 19.99 42.13
N SER A 100 -17.02 20.10 42.95
CA SER A 100 -17.53 19.31 44.09
C SER A 100 -19.02 19.61 44.17
#